data_AF-J4K729-F1
#
_entry.id   AF-J4K729-F1
#
_cell.length_a   1.000
_cell.length_b   1.000
_cell.length_c   1.000
_cell.angle_alpha   90.00
_cell.angle_beta   90.00
_cell.angle_gamma   90.00
#
_symmetry.space_group_name_H-M   'P 1'
#
loop_
_entity.id
_entity.type
_entity.pdbx_description
1 polymer ?
#
loop_
_entity_poly.entity_id
_entity_poly.type
_entity_poly.pdbx_seq_one_letter_code
_entity_poly.pdbx_strand_id
1 'polypeptide(L)'
;MLNIKKILIDFYDKRTAKKCSASIGDIMNLRGKNIEHNQFLATTRYLDIKDYIENNKQSFIWQNTVSRAAYGNKHREKDGNEAFSRLIASYQTKGYDSNSFFVVDENIKLLDGNHRMGMNIYTNNHKINIQVLKRNGKNPDNLDWYLKNKIATEFLHKVYNTYLQIQEWLVETGDTFCCIVPENKDIPELDMMVNVKRTHKYTMNQTLCSNVGGYKFLESGKYVQFTLDNPKYTIENSVLVSKRIKEIELILEERYGKEFVSQIYFSQSCMEAMEVFDKIKIYFLK
;
A
#
# COMPACT_ATOMS: atom_id res chain seq x y z
N MET A 1 -18.73 -4.60 33.63
CA MET A 1 -19.49 -3.48 33.05
C MET A 1 -19.45 -3.61 31.53
N LEU A 2 -20.59 -3.86 30.87
CA LEU A 2 -20.64 -3.89 29.40
C LEU A 2 -20.26 -2.49 28.87
N ASN A 3 -19.22 -2.42 28.04
CA ASN A 3 -18.81 -1.16 27.43
C ASN A 3 -19.77 -0.88 26.26
N ILE A 4 -20.92 -0.26 26.56
CA ILE A 4 -21.98 0.07 25.59
C ILE A 4 -21.41 0.81 24.38
N LYS A 5 -20.45 1.71 24.59
CA LYS A 5 -19.77 2.44 23.51
C LYS A 5 -19.06 1.49 22.54
N LYS A 6 -18.37 0.47 23.03
CA LYS A 6 -17.72 -0.53 22.18
C LYS A 6 -18.75 -1.32 21.37
N ILE A 7 -19.85 -1.75 22.00
CA ILE A 7 -20.92 -2.50 21.33
C ILE A 7 -21.55 -1.67 20.20
N LEU A 8 -21.82 -0.39 20.44
CA LEU A 8 -22.38 0.50 19.44
C LEU A 8 -21.42 0.72 18.26
N ILE A 9 -20.11 0.87 18.53
CA ILE A 9 -19.09 0.98 17.48
C ILE A 9 -19.02 -0.32 16.68
N ASP A 10 -18.94 -1.48 17.34
CA ASP A 10 -18.87 -2.77 16.66
C ASP A 10 -20.13 -3.03 15.81
N PHE A 11 -21.30 -2.63 16.30
CA PHE A 11 -22.56 -2.70 15.55
C PHE A 11 -22.57 -1.76 14.34
N TYR A 12 -22.12 -0.52 14.52
CA TYR A 12 -22.00 0.46 13.44
C TYR A 12 -21.02 -0.03 12.36
N ASP A 13 -19.83 -0.49 12.76
CA ASP A 13 -18.81 -1.01 11.86
C ASP A 13 -19.35 -2.23 11.09
N LYS A 14 -20.02 -3.17 11.78
CA LYS A 14 -20.62 -4.36 11.13
C LYS A 14 -21.68 -3.99 10.08
N ARG A 15 -22.45 -2.92 10.29
CA ARG A 15 -23.54 -2.49 9.39
C ARG A 15 -23.05 -1.63 8.24
N THR A 16 -21.94 -0.92 8.41
CA THR A 16 -21.51 0.12 7.46
C THR A 16 -20.22 -0.20 6.72
N ALA A 17 -19.42 -1.15 7.22
CA ALA A 17 -18.18 -1.51 6.61
C ALA A 17 -18.40 -2.13 5.23
N LYS A 18 -17.49 -1.79 4.30
CA LYS A 18 -17.45 -2.38 2.96
C LYS A 18 -16.26 -3.32 2.85
N LYS A 19 -16.38 -4.34 2.02
CA LYS A 19 -15.31 -5.30 1.74
C LYS A 19 -14.91 -5.21 0.27
N CYS A 20 -13.62 -5.19 0.00
CA CYS A 20 -13.06 -5.16 -1.35
C CYS A 20 -11.64 -5.73 -1.36
N SER A 21 -11.09 -5.94 -2.56
CA SER A 21 -9.66 -6.22 -2.74
C SER A 21 -8.88 -4.93 -2.94
N ALA A 22 -7.61 -4.94 -2.52
CA ALA A 22 -6.65 -3.85 -2.69
C ALA A 22 -5.23 -4.41 -2.89
N SER A 23 -4.31 -3.55 -3.34
CA SER A 23 -2.87 -3.84 -3.28
C SER A 23 -2.32 -3.41 -1.92
N ILE A 24 -1.26 -4.08 -1.45
CA ILE A 24 -0.50 -3.61 -0.28
C ILE A 24 0.08 -2.21 -0.52
N GLY A 25 0.33 -1.83 -1.78
CA GLY A 25 0.76 -0.49 -2.19
C GLY A 25 -0.26 0.60 -1.86
N ASP A 26 -1.56 0.32 -1.93
CA ASP A 26 -2.60 1.30 -1.55
C ASP A 26 -2.54 1.67 -0.05
N ILE A 27 -2.14 0.71 0.79
CA ILE A 27 -2.05 0.88 2.24
C ILE A 27 -0.67 1.38 2.66
N MET A 28 0.38 0.86 2.04
CA MET A 28 1.76 1.17 2.38
C MET A 28 2.27 2.43 1.68
N ASN A 29 1.52 3.04 0.76
CA ASN A 29 1.90 4.31 0.14
C ASN A 29 2.20 5.39 1.21
N LEU A 30 3.28 6.13 1.02
CA LEU A 30 3.60 7.29 1.84
C LEU A 30 2.60 8.42 1.58
N ARG A 31 1.86 8.83 2.63
CA ARG A 31 0.89 9.93 2.55
C ARG A 31 1.51 11.19 3.17
N GLY A 32 2.04 12.06 2.32
CA GLY A 32 2.79 13.24 2.77
C GLY A 32 4.22 12.90 3.17
N LYS A 33 4.73 13.49 4.27
CA LYS A 33 6.15 13.38 4.66
C LYS A 33 6.45 12.35 5.75
N ASN A 34 5.43 11.78 6.38
CA ASN A 34 5.59 10.93 7.56
C ASN A 34 5.06 9.52 7.31
N ILE A 35 5.77 8.53 7.85
CA ILE A 35 5.25 7.16 7.97
C ILE A 35 4.16 7.13 9.05
N GLU A 36 3.04 6.46 8.75
CA GLU A 36 1.93 6.30 9.68
C GLU A 36 2.27 5.27 10.77
N HIS A 37 1.67 5.39 11.96
CA HIS A 37 1.94 4.48 13.07
C HIS A 37 1.81 2.99 12.69
N ASN A 38 0.75 2.60 11.97
CA ASN A 38 0.53 1.21 11.60
C ASN A 38 1.41 0.73 10.43
N GLN A 39 1.86 1.63 9.56
CA GLN A 39 2.90 1.32 8.57
C GLN A 39 4.23 1.07 9.29
N PHE A 40 4.57 1.90 10.28
CA PHE A 40 5.75 1.69 11.13
C PHE A 40 5.69 0.33 11.84
N LEU A 41 4.54 0.00 12.46
CA LEU A 41 4.35 -1.31 13.07
C LEU A 41 4.51 -2.44 12.05
N ALA A 42 3.91 -2.35 10.86
CA ALA A 42 4.08 -3.35 9.81
C ALA A 42 5.56 -3.54 9.43
N THR A 43 6.33 -2.45 9.33
CA THR A 43 7.77 -2.51 9.06
C THR A 43 8.56 -3.19 10.19
N THR A 44 8.23 -2.92 11.46
CA THR A 44 8.85 -3.66 12.58
C THR A 44 8.55 -5.16 12.51
N ARG A 45 7.33 -5.55 12.11
CA ARG A 45 6.96 -6.96 11.93
C ARG A 45 7.71 -7.59 10.77
N TYR A 46 7.87 -6.88 9.66
CA TYR A 46 8.69 -7.33 8.54
C TYR A 46 10.14 -7.59 8.96
N LEU A 47 10.75 -6.70 9.74
CA LEU A 47 12.11 -6.90 10.28
C LEU A 47 12.21 -8.13 11.17
N ASP A 48 11.26 -8.30 12.09
CA ASP A 48 11.17 -9.49 12.95
C ASP A 48 10.99 -10.78 12.13
N ILE A 49 10.21 -10.76 11.05
CA ILE A 49 10.02 -11.92 10.16
C ILE A 49 11.32 -12.28 9.46
N LYS A 50 12.05 -11.28 8.93
CA LYS A 50 13.38 -11.51 8.34
C LYS A 50 14.34 -12.10 9.34
N ASP A 51 14.44 -11.52 10.54
CA ASP A 51 15.29 -12.04 11.61
C ASP A 51 14.91 -13.47 12.02
N TYR A 52 13.61 -13.77 12.08
CA TYR A 52 13.11 -15.09 12.43
C TYR A 52 13.42 -16.14 11.36
N ILE A 53 13.15 -15.84 10.09
CA ILE A 53 13.25 -16.82 8.99
C ILE A 53 14.69 -16.91 8.46
N GLU A 54 15.36 -15.78 8.21
CA GLU A 54 16.67 -15.74 7.57
C GLU A 54 17.81 -15.99 8.58
N ASN A 55 17.65 -15.53 9.82
CA ASN A 55 18.70 -15.58 10.84
C ASN A 55 18.38 -16.56 11.99
N ASN A 56 17.26 -17.28 11.92
CA ASN A 56 16.77 -18.20 12.95
C ASN A 56 16.69 -17.55 14.36
N LYS A 57 16.46 -16.24 14.43
CA LYS A 57 16.32 -15.53 15.70
C LYS A 57 14.91 -15.74 16.24
N GLN A 58 14.80 -16.49 17.34
CA GLN A 58 13.52 -16.74 18.01
C GLN A 58 13.00 -15.53 18.81
N SER A 59 13.76 -14.43 18.85
CA SER A 59 13.39 -13.20 19.53
C SER A 59 12.82 -12.16 18.57
N PHE A 60 11.60 -11.67 18.86
CA PHE A 60 10.95 -10.61 18.08
C PHE A 60 11.27 -9.23 18.67
N ILE A 61 12.54 -8.82 18.56
CA ILE A 61 13.07 -7.62 19.21
C ILE A 61 12.35 -6.35 18.72
N TRP A 62 12.02 -6.28 17.43
CA TRP A 62 11.45 -5.07 16.83
C TRP A 62 10.06 -4.78 17.38
N GLN A 63 9.17 -5.77 17.41
CA GLN A 63 7.84 -5.59 17.98
C GLN A 63 7.85 -5.43 19.49
N ASN A 64 8.73 -6.16 20.19
CA ASN A 64 8.73 -6.17 21.65
C ASN A 64 9.26 -4.84 22.18
N THR A 65 10.18 -4.20 21.47
CA THR A 65 10.63 -2.84 21.79
C THR A 65 9.47 -1.86 21.79
N VAL A 66 8.68 -1.83 20.71
CA VAL A 66 7.52 -0.94 20.60
C VAL A 66 6.42 -1.29 21.60
N SER A 67 6.16 -2.59 21.80
CA SER A 67 5.08 -3.05 22.67
C SER A 67 5.39 -2.83 24.15
N ARG A 68 6.66 -2.98 24.58
CA ARG A 68 7.10 -2.62 25.93
C ARG A 68 6.98 -1.13 26.17
N ALA A 69 7.32 -0.28 25.19
CA ALA A 69 7.11 1.17 25.29
C ALA A 69 5.62 1.52 25.44
N ALA A 70 4.72 0.83 24.73
CA ALA A 70 3.29 1.11 24.76
C ALA A 70 2.58 0.60 26.02
N TYR A 71 2.95 -0.58 26.52
CA TYR A 71 2.19 -1.28 27.56
C TYR A 71 2.95 -1.42 28.89
N GLY A 72 4.26 -1.17 28.92
CA GLY A 72 5.11 -1.39 30.10
C GLY A 72 4.91 -2.78 30.68
N ASN A 73 4.61 -2.84 31.98
CA ASN A 73 4.37 -4.09 32.72
C ASN A 73 3.15 -4.88 32.25
N LYS A 74 2.26 -4.31 31.42
CA LYS A 74 1.10 -5.01 30.85
C LYS A 74 1.44 -5.76 29.56
N HIS A 75 2.67 -5.63 29.06
CA HIS A 75 3.09 -6.33 27.85
C HIS A 75 3.18 -7.84 28.08
N ARG A 76 2.35 -8.60 27.37
CA ARG A 76 2.35 -10.07 27.37
C ARG A 76 3.25 -10.60 26.27
N GLU A 77 4.55 -10.51 26.49
CA GLU A 77 5.56 -10.83 25.49
C GLU A 77 5.48 -12.28 25.00
N LYS A 78 5.40 -13.24 25.94
CA LYS A 78 5.36 -14.68 25.61
C LYS A 78 4.17 -15.01 24.71
N ASP A 79 2.96 -14.64 25.14
CA ASP A 79 1.74 -14.88 24.37
C ASP A 79 1.77 -14.22 22.99
N GLY A 80 2.31 -13.00 22.91
CA GLY A 80 2.47 -12.25 21.66
C GLY A 80 3.45 -12.93 20.70
N ASN A 81 4.61 -13.35 21.22
CA ASN A 81 5.63 -14.05 20.44
C ASN A 81 5.12 -15.41 19.93
N GLU A 82 4.40 -16.18 20.77
CA GLU A 82 3.80 -17.45 20.37
C GLU A 82 2.71 -17.26 19.30
N ALA A 83 1.88 -16.23 19.43
CA ALA A 83 0.89 -15.89 18.41
C ALA A 83 1.54 -15.49 17.08
N PHE A 84 2.62 -14.69 17.13
CA PHE A 84 3.30 -14.26 15.91
C PHE A 84 4.07 -15.40 15.23
N SER A 85 4.74 -16.26 16.00
CA SER A 85 5.39 -17.47 15.48
C SER A 85 4.39 -18.38 14.75
N ARG A 86 3.20 -18.57 15.33
CA ARG A 86 2.12 -19.33 14.68
C ARG A 86 1.63 -18.67 13.39
N LEU A 87 1.55 -17.34 13.34
CA LEU A 87 1.21 -16.62 12.11
C LEU A 87 2.27 -16.85 11.03
N ILE A 88 3.56 -16.72 11.37
CA ILE A 88 4.67 -16.95 10.44
C ILE A 88 4.61 -18.38 9.88
N ALA A 89 4.49 -19.38 10.76
CA ALA A 89 4.37 -20.78 10.37
C ALA A 89 3.14 -21.03 9.48
N SER A 90 2.00 -20.40 9.79
CA SER A 90 0.80 -20.50 8.96
C SER A 90 1.02 -19.92 7.56
N TYR A 91 1.71 -18.78 7.44
CA TYR A 91 2.03 -18.20 6.13
C TYR A 91 3.03 -19.04 5.35
N GLN A 92 4.07 -19.57 5.98
CA GLN A 92 5.05 -20.44 5.33
C GLN A 92 4.41 -21.73 4.79
N THR A 93 3.37 -22.23 5.45
CA THR A 93 2.70 -23.49 5.06
C THR A 93 1.51 -23.30 4.13
N LYS A 94 0.76 -22.20 4.27
CA LYS A 94 -0.52 -21.98 3.57
C LYS A 94 -0.58 -20.72 2.73
N GLY A 95 0.41 -19.84 2.83
CA GLY A 95 0.35 -18.50 2.25
C GLY A 95 -0.67 -17.59 2.95
N TYR A 96 -1.03 -16.50 2.26
CA TYR A 96 -2.06 -15.58 2.72
C TYR A 96 -3.46 -16.19 2.59
N ASP A 97 -4.24 -16.18 3.67
CA ASP A 97 -5.65 -16.57 3.66
C ASP A 97 -6.53 -15.45 3.09
N SER A 98 -7.14 -15.70 1.94
CA SER A 98 -8.04 -14.74 1.27
C SER A 98 -9.32 -14.46 2.05
N ASN A 99 -9.69 -15.27 3.05
CA ASN A 99 -10.80 -14.95 3.96
C ASN A 99 -10.38 -13.99 5.09
N SER A 100 -9.08 -13.69 5.21
CA SER A 100 -8.52 -12.82 6.24
C SER A 100 -8.54 -11.36 5.80
N PHE A 101 -9.31 -10.53 6.50
CA PHE A 101 -9.46 -9.11 6.16
C PHE A 101 -8.51 -8.21 6.95
N PHE A 102 -7.79 -7.35 6.24
CA PHE A 102 -7.15 -6.17 6.82
C PHE A 102 -8.22 -5.13 7.14
N VAL A 103 -8.12 -4.45 8.27
CA VAL A 103 -9.09 -3.41 8.62
C VAL A 103 -8.47 -2.06 8.34
N VAL A 104 -9.15 -1.23 7.54
CA VAL A 104 -8.71 0.13 7.19
C VAL A 104 -9.82 1.14 7.46
N ASP A 105 -9.46 2.41 7.60
CA ASP A 105 -10.46 3.50 7.62
C ASP A 105 -10.87 3.95 6.21
N GLU A 106 -11.73 4.97 6.14
CA GLU A 106 -12.23 5.53 4.88
C GLU A 106 -11.15 6.16 4.00
N ASN A 107 -9.99 6.48 4.57
CA ASN A 107 -8.81 6.99 3.87
C ASN A 107 -7.78 5.87 3.59
N ILE A 108 -8.17 4.61 3.79
CA ILE A 108 -7.35 3.42 3.55
C ILE A 108 -6.10 3.38 4.47
N LYS A 109 -6.17 4.06 5.61
CA LYS A 109 -5.16 3.91 6.67
C LYS A 109 -5.36 2.60 7.38
N LEU A 110 -4.27 1.85 7.56
CA LEU A 110 -4.32 0.57 8.27
C LEU A 110 -4.79 0.80 9.72
N LEU A 111 -5.76 0.03 10.18
CA LEU A 111 -6.25 0.02 11.56
C LEU A 111 -5.89 -1.28 12.27
N ASP A 112 -6.02 -2.41 11.58
CA ASP A 112 -5.63 -3.73 12.06
C ASP A 112 -5.07 -4.61 10.93
N GLY A 113 -4.12 -5.48 11.28
CA GLY A 113 -3.46 -6.40 10.36
C GLY A 113 -1.97 -6.15 10.13
N ASN A 114 -1.30 -5.31 10.94
CA ASN A 114 0.14 -5.00 10.74
C ASN A 114 1.06 -6.25 10.72
N HIS A 115 0.79 -7.29 11.52
CA HIS A 115 1.52 -8.57 11.45
C HIS A 115 1.32 -9.27 10.11
N ARG A 116 0.09 -9.30 9.60
CA ARG A 116 -0.23 -9.84 8.28
C ARG A 116 0.38 -8.99 7.18
N MET A 117 0.47 -7.68 7.35
CA MET A 117 1.11 -6.77 6.38
C MET A 117 2.60 -7.08 6.28
N GLY A 118 3.29 -7.22 7.42
CA GLY A 118 4.69 -7.64 7.45
C GLY A 118 4.92 -8.98 6.74
N MET A 119 4.03 -9.96 6.93
CA MET A 119 4.10 -11.23 6.19
C MET A 119 3.87 -11.05 4.69
N ASN A 120 2.87 -10.27 4.28
CA ASN A 120 2.58 -10.04 2.86
C ASN A 120 3.74 -9.35 2.13
N ILE A 121 4.41 -8.39 2.80
CA ILE A 121 5.64 -7.76 2.31
C ILE A 121 6.75 -8.82 2.17
N TYR A 122 6.97 -9.64 3.20
CA TYR A 122 8.02 -10.66 3.18
C TYR A 122 7.80 -11.73 2.10
N THR A 123 6.57 -12.21 1.93
CA THR A 123 6.24 -13.28 0.99
C THR A 123 5.90 -12.77 -0.41
N ASN A 124 6.11 -11.49 -0.71
CA ASN A 124 5.79 -10.88 -2.00
C ASN A 124 4.32 -11.13 -2.42
N ASN A 125 3.39 -11.05 -1.45
CA ASN A 125 1.95 -11.18 -1.69
C ASN A 125 1.30 -9.80 -1.76
N HIS A 126 1.07 -9.34 -2.98
CA HIS A 126 0.65 -7.98 -3.28
C HIS A 126 -0.85 -7.74 -3.10
N LYS A 127 -1.67 -8.75 -3.42
CA LYS A 127 -3.14 -8.66 -3.37
C LYS A 127 -3.68 -9.08 -2.00
N ILE A 128 -4.47 -8.21 -1.40
CA ILE A 128 -5.10 -8.41 -0.09
C ILE A 128 -6.59 -8.08 -0.10
N ASN A 129 -7.32 -8.61 0.87
CA ASN A 129 -8.71 -8.26 1.12
C ASN A 129 -8.82 -7.31 2.32
N ILE A 130 -9.58 -6.23 2.13
CA ILE A 130 -9.73 -5.17 3.12
C ILE A 130 -11.20 -5.01 3.55
N GLN A 131 -11.39 -4.66 4.81
CA GLN A 131 -12.64 -4.19 5.38
C GLN A 131 -12.49 -2.69 5.67
N VAL A 132 -13.19 -1.87 4.90
CA VAL A 132 -13.16 -0.41 4.98
C VAL A 132 -14.22 0.06 5.95
N LEU A 133 -13.80 0.67 7.06
CA LEU A 133 -14.69 1.27 8.06
C LEU A 133 -15.01 2.72 7.66
N LYS A 134 -16.25 3.16 7.88
CA LYS A 134 -16.67 4.56 7.61
C LYS A 134 -16.09 5.60 8.57
N ARG A 135 -15.32 5.18 9.57
CA ARG A 135 -14.78 6.06 10.61
C ARG A 135 -13.27 6.16 10.45
N ASN A 136 -12.73 7.34 10.72
CA ASN A 136 -11.29 7.56 10.72
C ASN A 136 -10.57 6.81 11.85
N GLY A 137 -9.33 6.41 11.55
CA GLY A 137 -8.40 5.93 12.55
C GLY A 137 -8.10 6.98 13.60
N LYS A 138 -7.73 6.53 14.80
CA LYS A 138 -7.26 7.40 15.89
C LYS A 138 -5.74 7.46 16.00
N ASN A 139 -5.05 6.70 15.17
CA ASN A 139 -3.61 6.57 15.26
C ASN A 139 -2.96 7.85 14.72
N PRO A 140 -1.86 8.31 15.35
CA PRO A 140 -1.17 9.51 14.92
C PRO A 140 -0.53 9.32 13.54
N ASP A 141 -0.52 10.39 12.76
CA ASP A 141 0.12 10.49 11.44
C ASP A 141 1.60 10.88 11.54
N ASN A 142 2.20 10.75 12.73
CA ASN A 142 3.59 11.10 12.95
C ASN A 142 4.27 10.18 13.98
N LEU A 143 5.59 10.27 14.01
CA LEU A 143 6.45 9.46 14.88
C LEU A 143 6.75 10.10 16.24
N ASP A 144 6.15 11.25 16.58
CA ASP A 144 6.44 11.99 17.82
C ASP A 144 6.22 11.14 19.06
N TRP A 145 5.23 10.24 19.02
CA TRP A 145 4.95 9.32 20.10
C TRP A 145 6.18 8.46 20.44
N TYR A 146 6.93 7.99 19.44
CA TYR A 146 8.10 7.14 19.67
C TYR A 146 9.26 7.90 20.31
N LEU A 147 9.47 9.15 19.90
CA LEU A 147 10.46 10.04 20.51
C LEU A 147 10.08 10.37 21.97
N LYS A 148 8.81 10.70 22.23
CA LYS A 148 8.30 10.96 23.59
C LYS A 148 8.44 9.75 24.51
N ASN A 149 8.32 8.54 23.97
CA ASN A 149 8.51 7.29 24.70
C ASN A 149 9.97 6.81 24.75
N LYS A 150 10.93 7.68 24.37
CA LYS A 150 12.38 7.42 24.47
C LYS A 150 12.83 6.17 23.71
N ILE A 151 12.17 5.82 22.60
CA ILE A 151 12.70 4.79 21.70
C ILE A 151 14.00 5.33 21.06
N ALA A 152 15.04 4.50 21.08
CA ALA A 152 16.35 4.88 20.58
C ALA A 152 16.31 5.33 19.12
N THR A 153 17.02 6.43 18.80
CA THR A 153 17.04 7.00 17.45
C THR A 153 17.55 6.01 16.40
N GLU A 154 18.55 5.18 16.74
CA GLU A 154 19.06 4.14 15.84
C GLU A 154 17.98 3.12 15.44
N PHE A 155 17.13 2.74 16.39
CA PHE A 155 15.97 1.88 16.13
C PHE A 155 15.01 2.55 15.15
N LEU A 156 14.66 3.81 15.40
CA LEU A 156 13.75 4.58 14.54
C LEU A 156 14.31 4.75 13.12
N HIS A 157 15.60 5.07 13.00
CA HIS A 157 16.29 5.18 11.71
C HIS A 157 16.29 3.84 10.96
N LYS A 158 16.55 2.72 11.64
CA LYS A 158 16.53 1.41 11.00
C LYS A 158 15.15 1.08 10.44
N VAL A 159 14.09 1.26 11.24
CA VAL A 159 12.71 0.98 10.80
C VAL A 159 12.32 1.92 9.65
N TYR A 160 12.65 3.21 9.74
CA TYR A 160 12.32 4.16 8.68
C TYR A 160 13.05 3.86 7.37
N ASN A 161 14.36 3.57 7.42
CA ASN A 161 15.11 3.19 6.22
C ASN A 161 14.59 1.89 5.59
N THR A 162 14.19 0.90 6.41
CA THR A 162 13.54 -0.31 5.91
C THR A 162 12.19 0.00 5.27
N TYR A 163 11.42 0.93 5.82
CA TYR A 163 10.18 1.38 5.19
C TYR A 163 10.44 2.02 3.82
N LEU A 164 11.46 2.87 3.68
CA LEU A 164 11.83 3.45 2.39
C LEU A 164 12.23 2.38 1.36
N GLN A 165 12.97 1.35 1.78
CA GLN A 165 13.28 0.19 0.93
C GLN A 165 12.02 -0.55 0.48
N ILE A 166 11.03 -0.70 1.36
CA ILE A 166 9.72 -1.27 0.99
C ILE A 166 9.01 -0.38 -0.03
N GLN A 167 9.06 0.95 0.11
CA GLN A 167 8.47 1.87 -0.88
C GLN A 167 9.13 1.72 -2.26
N GLU A 168 10.47 1.64 -2.30
CA GLU A 168 11.21 1.42 -3.54
C GLU A 168 10.84 0.09 -4.19
N TRP A 169 10.75 -0.99 -3.40
CA TRP A 169 10.31 -2.30 -3.88
C TRP A 169 8.88 -2.29 -4.42
N LEU A 170 7.94 -1.59 -3.78
CA LEU A 170 6.56 -1.45 -4.27
C LEU A 170 6.53 -0.71 -5.62
N VAL A 171 7.36 0.32 -5.79
CA VAL A 171 7.53 0.98 -7.09
C VAL A 171 8.13 0.02 -8.12
N GLU A 172 9.15 -0.76 -7.76
CA GLU A 172 9.81 -1.72 -8.65
C GLU A 172 8.90 -2.83 -9.15
N THR A 173 7.96 -3.25 -8.32
CA THR A 173 7.02 -4.34 -8.61
C THR A 173 5.72 -3.86 -9.25
N GLY A 174 5.50 -2.55 -9.35
CA GLY A 174 4.31 -1.98 -9.96
C GLY A 174 3.15 -1.74 -8.99
N ASP A 175 3.34 -1.95 -7.68
CA ASP A 175 2.37 -1.65 -6.61
C ASP A 175 2.30 -0.16 -6.27
N THR A 176 2.07 0.64 -7.30
CA THR A 176 1.96 2.08 -7.22
C THR A 176 1.00 2.57 -8.30
N PHE A 177 0.61 3.84 -8.30
CA PHE A 177 -0.22 4.32 -9.40
C PHE A 177 0.63 4.48 -10.67
N CYS A 178 0.01 4.34 -11.83
CA CYS A 178 0.69 4.57 -13.10
C CYS A 178 -0.18 5.28 -14.12
N CYS A 179 0.48 5.83 -15.13
CA CYS A 179 -0.16 6.20 -16.38
C CYS A 179 0.69 5.83 -17.59
N ILE A 180 0.03 5.75 -18.73
CA ILE A 180 0.68 5.54 -20.02
C ILE A 180 0.39 6.73 -20.90
N VAL A 181 1.44 7.39 -21.36
CA VAL A 181 1.34 8.58 -22.21
C VAL A 181 2.02 8.33 -23.56
N PRO A 182 1.54 8.94 -24.66
CA PRO A 182 2.22 8.87 -25.94
C PRO A 182 3.64 9.46 -25.87
N GLU A 183 4.58 8.89 -26.63
CA GLU A 183 6.01 9.23 -26.52
C GLU A 183 6.30 10.71 -26.83
N ASN A 184 5.63 11.25 -27.84
CA ASN A 184 5.77 12.62 -28.33
C ASN A 184 5.01 13.66 -27.49
N LYS A 185 4.47 13.26 -26.34
CA LYS A 185 3.72 14.15 -25.45
C LYS A 185 4.50 14.39 -24.17
N ASP A 186 4.45 15.64 -23.74
CA ASP A 186 4.92 16.09 -22.44
C ASP A 186 3.73 16.66 -21.67
N ILE A 187 3.64 16.35 -20.38
CA ILE A 187 2.51 16.72 -19.53
C ILE A 187 3.08 17.28 -18.21
N PRO A 188 3.65 18.50 -18.23
CA PRO A 188 4.30 19.08 -17.05
C PRO A 188 3.36 19.24 -15.85
N GLU A 189 2.05 19.34 -16.08
CA GLU A 189 1.02 19.41 -15.04
C GLU A 189 0.89 18.08 -14.29
N LEU A 190 1.17 16.95 -14.95
CA LEU A 190 1.20 15.66 -14.28
C LEU A 190 2.27 15.69 -13.19
N ASP A 191 3.47 16.17 -13.51
CA ASP A 191 4.58 16.29 -12.56
C ASP A 191 4.26 17.22 -11.36
N MET A 192 3.33 18.16 -11.54
CA MET A 192 2.83 19.02 -10.46
C MET A 192 1.74 18.36 -9.60
N MET A 193 1.03 17.37 -10.14
CA MET A 193 -0.12 16.73 -9.50
C MET A 193 0.21 15.41 -8.81
N VAL A 194 1.32 14.76 -9.21
CA VAL A 194 1.74 13.45 -8.69
C VAL A 194 3.22 13.44 -8.34
N ASN A 195 3.61 12.53 -7.46
CA ASN A 195 5.01 12.31 -7.14
C ASN A 195 5.58 11.23 -8.09
N VAL A 196 6.08 11.65 -9.25
CA VAL A 196 6.70 10.74 -10.21
C VAL A 196 7.89 10.01 -9.58
N LYS A 197 7.91 8.68 -9.71
CA LYS A 197 8.95 7.80 -9.16
C LYS A 197 9.83 7.20 -10.24
N ARG A 198 9.23 6.70 -11.32
CA ARG A 198 9.95 6.10 -12.44
C ARG A 198 9.21 6.36 -13.74
N THR A 199 9.99 6.48 -14.82
CA THR A 199 9.47 6.60 -16.18
C THR A 199 10.22 5.62 -17.06
N HIS A 200 9.47 4.73 -17.72
CA HIS A 200 10.02 3.74 -18.65
C HIS A 200 9.53 4.07 -20.05
N LYS A 201 10.44 4.13 -21.02
CA LYS A 201 10.06 4.19 -22.43
C LYS A 201 9.84 2.77 -22.95
N TYR A 202 8.86 2.61 -23.83
CA TYR A 202 8.55 1.31 -24.40
C TYR A 202 8.18 1.44 -25.89
N THR A 203 8.39 0.34 -26.62
CA THR A 203 7.93 0.18 -28.00
C THR A 203 7.33 -1.21 -28.17
N MET A 204 6.07 -1.27 -28.60
CA MET A 204 5.30 -2.48 -28.85
C MET A 204 5.18 -2.76 -30.36
N ASN A 205 5.03 -4.03 -30.72
CA ASN A 205 4.71 -4.40 -32.10
C ASN A 205 3.23 -4.11 -32.42
N GLN A 206 2.92 -3.63 -33.62
CA GLN A 206 1.59 -3.18 -34.06
C GLN A 206 0.46 -4.20 -33.83
N THR A 207 0.77 -5.50 -33.86
CA THR A 207 -0.22 -6.58 -33.66
C THR A 207 -0.75 -6.67 -32.22
N LEU A 208 -0.04 -6.13 -31.24
CA LEU A 208 -0.40 -6.17 -29.81
C LEU A 208 -1.12 -4.88 -29.34
N CYS A 209 -1.22 -3.89 -30.22
CA CYS A 209 -1.58 -2.51 -29.89
C CYS A 209 -3.08 -2.34 -29.56
N SER A 210 -3.94 -3.31 -29.87
CA SER A 210 -5.38 -3.08 -29.86
C SER A 210 -6.13 -3.45 -28.58
N ASN A 211 -5.64 -4.36 -27.72
CA ASN A 211 -6.22 -4.67 -26.40
C ASN A 211 -5.36 -5.69 -25.62
N VAL A 212 -4.54 -5.27 -24.65
CA VAL A 212 -3.87 -6.21 -23.74
C VAL A 212 -4.64 -6.30 -22.42
N GLY A 213 -5.63 -7.20 -22.39
CA GLY A 213 -6.50 -7.42 -21.24
C GLY A 213 -7.39 -6.21 -20.90
N GLY A 214 -8.03 -5.62 -21.92
CA GLY A 214 -8.99 -4.54 -21.78
C GLY A 214 -8.42 -3.12 -21.86
N TYR A 215 -7.08 -2.98 -21.85
CA TYR A 215 -6.41 -1.68 -21.95
C TYR A 215 -5.91 -1.43 -23.38
N LYS A 216 -6.15 -0.21 -23.86
CA LYS A 216 -5.63 0.27 -25.15
C LYS A 216 -4.22 0.80 -24.93
N PHE A 217 -3.23 0.11 -25.49
CA PHE A 217 -1.83 0.54 -25.45
C PHE A 217 -1.46 1.27 -26.74
N LEU A 218 -0.41 2.09 -26.67
CA LEU A 218 0.14 2.80 -27.83
C LEU A 218 1.30 1.99 -28.42
N GLU A 219 1.65 2.25 -29.68
CA GLU A 219 2.81 1.58 -30.33
C GLU A 219 4.12 1.99 -29.65
N SER A 220 4.26 3.27 -29.30
CA SER A 220 5.32 3.75 -28.42
C SER A 220 4.79 4.74 -27.40
N GLY A 221 5.41 4.74 -26.22
CA GLY A 221 4.97 5.59 -25.13
C GLY A 221 5.91 5.61 -23.94
N LYS A 222 5.47 6.32 -22.90
CA LYS A 222 6.10 6.33 -21.58
C LYS A 222 5.13 5.70 -20.58
N TYR A 223 5.61 4.72 -19.83
CA TYR A 223 4.94 4.19 -18.64
C TYR A 223 5.51 4.92 -17.43
N VAL A 224 4.66 5.72 -16.77
CA VAL A 224 5.05 6.57 -15.64
C VAL A 224 4.46 5.97 -14.38
N GLN A 225 5.31 5.67 -13.41
CA GLN A 225 4.95 5.21 -12.08
C GLN A 225 5.03 6.38 -11.10
N PHE A 226 4.01 6.56 -10.28
CA PHE A 226 3.92 7.68 -9.37
C PHE A 226 3.13 7.35 -8.10
N THR A 227 3.40 8.11 -7.04
CA THR A 227 2.57 8.10 -5.84
C THR A 227 1.72 9.35 -5.74
N LEU A 228 0.62 9.25 -4.99
CA LEU A 228 -0.27 10.38 -4.71
C LEU A 228 -0.10 10.82 -3.27
N ASP A 229 -0.10 12.14 -3.05
CA ASP A 229 -0.25 12.71 -1.72
C ASP A 229 -1.71 12.58 -1.28
N ASN A 230 -1.93 11.94 -0.14
CA ASN A 230 -3.26 11.77 0.47
C ASN A 230 -4.34 11.26 -0.51
N PRO A 231 -4.15 10.08 -1.13
CA PRO A 231 -5.13 9.53 -2.06
C PRO A 231 -6.47 9.32 -1.36
N LYS A 232 -7.54 9.72 -2.05
CA LYS A 232 -8.93 9.47 -1.63
C LYS A 232 -9.51 8.37 -2.46
N TYR A 233 -10.28 7.48 -1.84
CA TYR A 233 -10.77 6.30 -2.52
C TYR A 233 -12.30 6.18 -2.52
N THR A 234 -12.78 5.36 -3.44
CA THR A 234 -14.13 4.81 -3.53
C THR A 234 -14.04 3.31 -3.73
N ILE A 235 -15.16 2.61 -3.56
CA ILE A 235 -15.26 1.20 -3.89
C ILE A 235 -16.22 1.06 -5.05
N GLU A 236 -15.72 0.57 -6.17
CA GLU A 236 -16.46 0.32 -7.41
C GLU A 236 -16.27 -1.16 -7.76
N ASN A 237 -17.37 -1.89 -7.96
CA ASN A 237 -17.35 -3.33 -8.26
C ASN A 237 -16.45 -4.18 -7.32
N SER A 238 -16.47 -3.86 -6.02
CA SER A 238 -15.64 -4.52 -4.99
C SER A 238 -14.12 -4.34 -5.16
N VAL A 239 -13.70 -3.30 -5.89
CA VAL A 239 -12.30 -2.88 -6.04
C VAL A 239 -12.14 -1.44 -5.53
N LEU A 240 -10.98 -1.15 -4.97
CA LEU A 240 -10.61 0.17 -4.49
C LEU A 240 -10.20 1.07 -5.67
N VAL A 241 -10.81 2.26 -5.80
CA VAL A 241 -10.58 3.21 -6.91
C VAL A 241 -10.25 4.60 -6.37
N SER A 242 -9.18 5.22 -6.87
CA SER A 242 -8.70 6.54 -6.48
C SER A 242 -9.52 7.66 -7.12
N LYS A 243 -10.20 8.46 -6.30
CA LYS A 243 -10.88 9.70 -6.74
C LYS A 243 -9.89 10.71 -7.33
N ARG A 244 -8.67 10.75 -6.79
CA ARG A 244 -7.66 11.72 -7.19
C ARG A 244 -7.17 11.50 -8.62
N ILE A 245 -7.15 10.25 -9.08
CA ILE A 245 -6.85 9.94 -10.49
C ILE A 245 -7.94 10.52 -11.41
N LYS A 246 -9.21 10.30 -11.07
CA LYS A 246 -10.35 10.89 -11.81
C LYS A 246 -10.29 12.42 -11.86
N GLU A 247 -9.89 13.06 -10.76
CA GLU A 247 -9.68 14.51 -10.73
C GLU A 247 -8.53 14.96 -11.66
N ILE A 248 -7.43 14.21 -11.70
CA ILE A 248 -6.30 14.48 -12.61
C ILE A 248 -6.76 14.38 -14.07
N GLU A 249 -7.49 13.33 -14.43
CA GLU A 249 -8.06 13.15 -15.78
C GLU A 249 -8.93 14.35 -16.19
N LEU A 250 -9.83 14.80 -15.30
CA LEU A 250 -10.70 15.95 -15.57
C LEU A 250 -9.91 17.24 -15.79
N ILE A 251 -8.90 17.52 -14.96
CA ILE A 251 -8.04 18.70 -15.10
C ILE A 251 -7.29 18.67 -16.44
N LEU A 252 -6.79 17.50 -16.84
CA LEU A 252 -6.12 17.35 -18.13
C LEU A 252 -7.11 17.47 -19.29
N GLU A 253 -8.35 17.01 -19.14
CA GLU A 253 -9.38 17.10 -20.18
C GLU A 253 -9.79 18.55 -20.41
N GLU A 254 -9.96 19.34 -19.34
CA GLU A 254 -10.23 20.78 -19.44
C GLU A 254 -9.10 21.54 -20.14
N ARG A 255 -7.85 21.13 -19.94
CA ARG A 255 -6.68 21.82 -20.47
C ARG A 255 -6.31 21.43 -21.89
N TYR A 256 -6.38 20.14 -22.21
CA TYR A 256 -5.88 19.57 -23.46
C TYR A 256 -6.97 19.03 -24.38
N GLY A 257 -8.20 18.97 -23.89
CA GLY A 257 -9.34 18.40 -24.61
C GLY A 257 -9.45 16.89 -24.47
N LYS A 258 -10.69 16.41 -24.62
CA LYS A 258 -11.06 14.99 -24.47
C LYS A 258 -10.33 14.05 -25.42
N GLU A 259 -10.09 14.48 -26.66
CA GLU A 259 -9.38 13.66 -27.64
C GLU A 259 -7.95 13.34 -27.21
N PHE A 260 -7.27 14.31 -26.60
CA PHE A 260 -5.93 14.11 -26.07
C PHE A 260 -5.93 13.16 -24.87
N VAL A 261 -6.78 13.42 -23.87
CA VAL A 261 -6.83 12.59 -22.65
C VAL A 261 -7.26 11.16 -22.95
N SER A 262 -8.10 10.94 -23.96
CA SER A 262 -8.50 9.59 -24.39
C SER A 262 -7.34 8.70 -24.89
N GLN A 263 -6.16 9.29 -25.14
CA GLN A 263 -4.94 8.58 -25.52
C GLN A 263 -4.05 8.26 -24.32
N ILE A 264 -4.40 8.75 -23.13
CA ILE A 264 -3.68 8.51 -21.89
C ILE A 264 -4.48 7.49 -21.08
N TYR A 265 -3.78 6.45 -20.63
CA TYR A 265 -4.34 5.54 -19.65
C TYR A 265 -3.88 5.95 -18.25
N PHE A 266 -4.81 6.03 -17.30
CA PHE A 266 -4.51 6.18 -15.88
C PHE A 266 -5.06 4.97 -15.13
N SER A 267 -4.20 4.32 -14.33
CA SER A 267 -4.66 3.30 -13.41
C SER A 267 -5.46 3.94 -12.27
N GLN A 268 -6.65 3.44 -12.01
CA GLN A 268 -7.49 3.86 -10.92
C GLN A 268 -7.08 3.24 -9.57
N SER A 269 -6.23 2.21 -9.56
CA SER A 269 -5.73 1.55 -8.35
C SER A 269 -4.30 1.01 -8.52
N CYS A 270 -3.57 0.81 -7.42
CA CYS A 270 -2.24 0.17 -7.46
C CYS A 270 -2.31 -1.29 -7.96
N MET A 271 -3.41 -2.00 -7.69
CA MET A 271 -3.60 -3.36 -8.18
C MET A 271 -3.71 -3.41 -9.71
N GLU A 272 -4.49 -2.49 -10.29
CA GLU A 272 -4.63 -2.33 -11.74
C GLU A 272 -3.29 -1.93 -12.39
N ALA A 273 -2.56 -1.01 -11.77
CA ALA A 273 -1.25 -0.59 -12.23
C ALA A 273 -0.25 -1.75 -12.28
N MET A 274 -0.23 -2.62 -11.27
CA MET A 274 0.63 -3.80 -11.24
C MET A 274 0.27 -4.77 -12.39
N GLU A 275 -1.01 -5.02 -12.65
CA GLU A 275 -1.44 -5.84 -13.79
C GLU A 275 -0.97 -5.26 -15.13
N VAL A 276 -1.00 -3.93 -15.27
CA VAL A 276 -0.47 -3.23 -16.45
C VAL A 276 1.05 -3.34 -16.53
N PHE A 277 1.76 -3.12 -15.42
CA PHE A 277 3.21 -3.22 -15.32
C PHE A 277 3.71 -4.57 -15.81
N ASP A 278 3.10 -5.66 -15.33
CA ASP A 278 3.49 -7.03 -15.69
C ASP A 278 3.36 -7.31 -17.19
N LYS A 279 2.35 -6.71 -17.85
CA LYS A 279 2.11 -6.84 -19.28
C LYS A 279 3.10 -6.04 -20.12
N ILE A 280 3.47 -4.84 -19.66
CA ILE A 280 4.22 -3.88 -20.48
C ILE A 280 5.74 -3.91 -20.24
N LYS A 281 6.20 -4.35 -19.07
CA LYS A 281 7.62 -4.30 -18.67
C LYS A 281 8.57 -5.05 -19.61
N ILE A 282 8.07 -6.07 -20.31
CA ILE A 282 8.87 -6.83 -21.30
C ILE A 282 9.23 -6.01 -22.55
N TYR A 283 8.51 -4.91 -22.80
CA TYR A 283 8.71 -4.00 -23.93
C TYR A 283 9.51 -2.75 -23.55
N PHE A 284 9.97 -2.65 -22.30
CA PHE A 284 10.78 -1.52 -21.87
C PHE A 284 12.12 -1.52 -22.61
N LEU A 285 12.46 -0.36 -23.12
CA LEU A 285 13.75 -0.13 -23.74
C LEU A 285 14.84 -0.21 -22.66
N LYS A 286 15.93 -0.93 -22.96
CA LYS A 286 17.09 -1.03 -22.07
C LYS A 286 17.96 0.20 -22.16
#